data_AF-A0A2U2N1K4-F1
#
_entry.id   AF-A0A2U2N1K4-F1
#
_cell.length_a   1.000
_cell.length_b   1.000
_cell.length_c   1.000
_cell.angle_alpha   90.00
_cell.angle_beta   90.00
_cell.angle_gamma   90.00
#
_symmetry.space_group_name_H-M   'P 1'
#
loop_
_entity.id
_entity.type
_entity.pdbx_description
1 polymer ?
#
loop_
_entity_poly.entity_id
_entity_poly.type
_entity_poly.pdbx_seq_one_letter_code
_entity_poly.pdbx_strand_id
1 'polypeptide(L)'
;MRLTATLATALLMTLSLGAIADEVPIPGKQEQVIQLVDLYAERYASTDHDLQRSKLRTERDRAIAEAIGDDGTVHDWVGTVIGLRTTRDGAAAVLIELDDRLVVGTARYRLGDEHGTLIEQSSPLYDILAEIEKGQTVVFSGRIVGMPDRPEHDSMERAALLVKLGYVADLRAHQALPF
;
A
#
# COMPACT_ATOMS: atom_id res chain seq x y z
N MET A 1 75.22 9.29 -21.67
CA MET A 1 75.05 8.89 -20.26
C MET A 1 74.58 10.10 -19.44
N ARG A 2 73.27 10.35 -19.36
CA ARG A 2 72.58 11.08 -18.26
C ARG A 2 71.13 10.61 -18.24
N LEU A 3 70.65 10.35 -17.02
CA LEU A 3 69.51 9.51 -16.69
C LEU A 3 68.14 10.15 -16.98
N THR A 4 67.22 9.24 -17.26
CA THR A 4 65.75 9.30 -17.28
C THR A 4 65.13 9.78 -15.97
N ALA A 5 63.99 10.49 -16.07
CA ALA A 5 62.97 10.54 -15.02
C ALA A 5 61.60 10.32 -15.68
N THR A 6 61.07 9.11 -15.55
CA THR A 6 59.73 8.74 -16.02
C THR A 6 58.74 9.02 -14.89
N LEU A 7 57.77 9.90 -15.13
CA LEU A 7 56.71 10.24 -14.16
C LEU A 7 55.63 9.15 -14.21
N ALA A 8 55.55 8.34 -13.16
CA ALA A 8 54.47 7.37 -12.98
C ALA A 8 53.19 8.11 -12.52
N THR A 9 52.18 8.15 -13.38
CA THR A 9 50.86 8.71 -13.02
C THR A 9 50.03 7.61 -12.38
N ALA A 10 49.71 7.75 -11.10
CA ALA A 10 48.83 6.85 -10.38
C ALA A 10 47.37 7.12 -10.77
N LEU A 11 46.72 6.14 -11.39
CA LEU A 11 45.30 6.14 -11.71
C LEU A 11 44.51 5.78 -10.43
N LEU A 12 43.86 6.75 -9.79
CA LEU A 12 42.86 6.47 -8.76
C LEU A 12 41.61 5.87 -9.44
N MET A 13 41.41 4.56 -9.28
CA MET A 13 40.11 3.95 -9.51
C MET A 13 39.21 4.30 -8.32
N THR A 14 38.25 5.18 -8.53
CA THR A 14 37.13 5.39 -7.60
C THR A 14 36.26 4.14 -7.60
N LEU A 15 36.28 3.40 -6.49
CA LEU A 15 35.31 2.35 -6.22
C LEU A 15 33.95 3.02 -6.04
N SER A 16 33.09 2.95 -7.05
CA SER A 16 31.68 3.31 -6.93
C SER A 16 31.02 2.28 -6.01
N LEU A 17 30.87 2.60 -4.72
CA LEU A 17 29.94 1.90 -3.84
C LEU A 17 28.54 2.19 -4.40
N GLY A 18 28.02 1.27 -5.22
CA GLY A 18 26.62 1.31 -5.61
C GLY A 18 25.81 1.26 -4.32
N ALA A 19 25.02 2.30 -4.07
CA ALA A 19 23.99 2.24 -3.04
C ALA A 19 23.05 1.10 -3.44
N ILE A 20 23.13 -0.03 -2.73
CA ILE A 20 22.05 -1.00 -2.73
C ILE A 20 20.93 -0.27 -2.01
N ALA A 21 19.95 0.24 -2.76
CA ALA A 21 18.71 0.67 -2.15
C ALA A 21 18.16 -0.58 -1.45
N ASP A 22 18.05 -0.54 -0.12
CA ASP A 22 17.32 -1.57 0.63
C ASP A 22 15.88 -1.52 0.12
N GLU A 23 15.55 -2.43 -0.79
CA GLU A 23 14.18 -2.64 -1.24
C GLU A 23 13.41 -3.18 -0.04
N VAL A 24 12.41 -2.42 0.39
CA VAL A 24 11.66 -2.75 1.59
C VAL A 24 10.86 -4.01 1.31
N PRO A 25 11.09 -5.11 2.05
CA PRO A 25 10.46 -6.37 1.73
C PRO A 25 8.95 -6.24 1.92
N ILE A 26 8.19 -6.51 0.86
CA ILE A 26 6.73 -6.56 0.94
C ILE A 26 6.33 -7.73 1.84
N PRO A 27 5.47 -7.52 2.87
CA PRO A 27 5.03 -8.61 3.73
C PRO A 27 4.33 -9.71 2.95
N GLY A 28 4.59 -10.99 3.28
CA GLY A 28 4.05 -12.12 2.51
C GLY A 28 2.52 -12.14 2.39
N LYS A 29 1.77 -11.68 3.41
CA LYS A 29 0.32 -11.52 3.31
C LYS A 29 -0.10 -10.45 2.29
N GLN A 30 0.63 -9.33 2.23
CA GLN A 30 0.37 -8.28 1.24
C GLN A 30 0.60 -8.81 -0.17
N GLU A 31 1.74 -9.47 -0.39
CA GLU A 31 2.08 -10.03 -1.69
C GLU A 31 1.06 -11.09 -2.14
N GLN A 32 0.62 -11.97 -1.23
CA GLN A 32 -0.43 -12.94 -1.53
C GLN A 32 -1.74 -12.29 -1.96
N VAL A 33 -2.15 -11.19 -1.30
CA VAL A 33 -3.37 -10.47 -1.65
C VAL A 33 -3.25 -9.78 -3.02
N ILE A 34 -2.10 -9.17 -3.34
CA ILE A 34 -1.83 -8.59 -4.66
C ILE A 34 -1.96 -9.65 -5.75
N GLN A 35 -1.30 -10.81 -5.59
CA GLN A 35 -1.36 -11.92 -6.54
C GLN A 35 -2.79 -12.44 -6.76
N LEU A 36 -3.61 -12.48 -5.70
CA LEU A 36 -5.02 -12.87 -5.83
C LEU A 36 -5.82 -11.84 -6.63
N VAL A 37 -5.59 -10.55 -6.40
CA VAL A 37 -6.25 -9.48 -7.17
C VAL A 37 -5.92 -9.62 -8.66
N ASP A 38 -4.66 -9.83 -9.01
CA ASP A 38 -4.23 -10.01 -10.39
C ASP A 38 -4.84 -11.25 -11.04
N LEU A 39 -4.77 -12.40 -10.36
CA LEU A 39 -5.33 -13.66 -10.84
C LEU A 39 -6.82 -13.52 -11.18
N TYR A 40 -7.60 -12.89 -10.31
CA TYR A 40 -9.03 -12.74 -10.54
C TYR A 40 -9.34 -11.65 -11.57
N ALA A 41 -8.53 -10.60 -11.69
CA ALA A 41 -8.66 -9.60 -12.74
C ALA A 41 -8.43 -10.21 -14.14
N GLU A 42 -7.41 -11.05 -14.31
CA GLU A 42 -7.15 -11.77 -15.56
C GLU A 42 -8.30 -12.73 -15.92
N ARG A 43 -8.79 -13.50 -14.95
CA ARG A 43 -9.93 -14.40 -15.16
C ARG A 43 -11.20 -13.62 -15.54
N TYR A 44 -11.43 -12.48 -14.90
CA TYR A 44 -12.57 -11.62 -15.19
C TYR A 44 -12.53 -11.09 -16.63
N ALA A 45 -11.35 -10.65 -17.08
CA ALA A 45 -11.14 -10.17 -18.46
C ALA A 45 -11.29 -11.29 -19.51
N SER A 46 -11.07 -12.55 -19.13
CA SER A 46 -11.16 -13.70 -20.04
C SER A 46 -12.58 -14.17 -20.38
N THR A 47 -13.60 -13.61 -19.74
CA THR A 47 -15.01 -13.98 -19.96
C THR A 47 -15.88 -12.76 -20.18
N ASP A 48 -16.82 -12.84 -21.12
CA ASP A 48 -17.88 -11.86 -21.35
C ASP A 48 -19.23 -12.29 -20.74
N HIS A 49 -19.24 -13.37 -19.96
CA HIS A 49 -20.46 -13.90 -19.36
C HIS A 49 -20.72 -13.25 -17.99
N ASP A 50 -21.72 -12.38 -17.90
CA ASP A 50 -22.02 -11.58 -16.69
C ASP A 50 -22.17 -12.41 -15.41
N LEU A 51 -22.87 -13.56 -15.45
CA LEU A 51 -22.98 -14.41 -14.26
C LEU A 51 -21.63 -15.01 -13.82
N GLN A 52 -20.72 -15.30 -14.76
CA GLN A 52 -19.37 -15.76 -14.43
C GLN A 52 -18.53 -14.61 -13.84
N ARG A 53 -18.64 -13.41 -14.41
CA ARG A 53 -18.04 -12.19 -13.86
C ARG A 53 -18.49 -11.92 -12.43
N SER A 54 -19.80 -12.01 -12.17
CA SER A 54 -20.35 -11.89 -10.82
C SER A 54 -19.79 -12.95 -9.87
N LYS A 55 -19.70 -14.21 -10.32
CA LYS A 55 -19.13 -15.30 -9.52
C LYS A 55 -17.66 -15.04 -9.18
N LEU A 56 -16.86 -14.59 -10.15
CA LEU A 56 -15.43 -14.31 -9.97
C LEU A 56 -15.18 -13.17 -8.96
N ARG A 57 -16.06 -12.16 -8.89
CA ARG A 57 -16.00 -11.11 -7.86
C ARG A 57 -16.16 -11.70 -6.47
N THR A 58 -17.21 -12.50 -6.26
CA THR A 58 -17.45 -13.16 -4.96
C THR A 58 -16.32 -14.13 -4.59
N GLU A 59 -15.78 -14.87 -5.56
CA GLU A 59 -14.66 -15.78 -5.33
C GLU A 59 -13.37 -15.04 -4.96
N ARG A 60 -13.09 -13.90 -5.60
CA ARG A 60 -11.98 -13.01 -5.25
C ARG A 60 -12.11 -12.53 -3.81
N ASP A 61 -13.25 -11.97 -3.45
CA ASP A 61 -13.45 -11.37 -2.13
C ASP A 61 -13.30 -12.43 -1.03
N ARG A 62 -13.83 -13.65 -1.26
CA ARG A 62 -13.60 -14.78 -0.35
C ARG A 62 -12.12 -15.16 -0.25
N ALA A 63 -11.42 -15.27 -1.38
CA ALA A 63 -10.01 -15.64 -1.39
C ALA A 63 -9.12 -14.60 -0.70
N ILE A 64 -9.40 -13.32 -0.89
CA ILE A 64 -8.70 -12.22 -0.21
C ILE A 64 -8.97 -12.27 1.29
N ALA A 65 -10.22 -12.46 1.71
CA ALA A 65 -10.56 -12.59 3.13
C ALA A 65 -9.84 -13.77 3.78
N GLU A 66 -9.77 -14.93 3.11
CA GLU A 66 -9.02 -16.10 3.56
C GLU A 66 -7.52 -15.84 3.68
N ALA A 67 -6.92 -15.10 2.74
CA ALA A 67 -5.50 -14.74 2.79
C ALA A 67 -5.17 -13.76 3.92
N ILE A 68 -6.07 -12.83 4.23
CA ILE A 68 -5.90 -11.88 5.34
C ILE A 68 -6.06 -12.62 6.68
N GLY A 69 -7.08 -13.49 6.79
CA GLY A 69 -7.47 -14.21 7.99
C GLY A 69 -8.65 -13.58 8.73
N ASP A 70 -9.30 -14.37 9.59
CA ASP A 70 -10.57 -14.03 10.24
C ASP A 70 -10.53 -12.76 11.11
N ASP A 71 -9.37 -12.41 11.66
CA ASP A 71 -9.20 -11.22 12.50
C ASP A 71 -8.93 -9.94 11.68
N GLY A 72 -8.75 -10.07 10.36
CA GLY A 72 -8.49 -8.97 9.44
C GLY A 72 -7.12 -8.32 9.63
N THR A 73 -6.24 -8.83 10.50
CA THR A 73 -5.06 -8.09 10.94
C THR A 73 -3.96 -8.12 9.88
N VAL A 74 -3.45 -6.92 9.55
CA VAL A 74 -2.33 -6.70 8.64
C VAL A 74 -1.20 -5.97 9.36
N HIS A 75 0.03 -6.41 9.12
CA HIS A 75 1.23 -5.91 9.77
C HIS A 75 2.22 -5.43 8.73
N ASP A 76 2.67 -4.19 8.93
CA ASP A 76 3.76 -3.54 8.21
C ASP A 76 3.59 -3.55 6.69
N TRP A 77 2.34 -3.45 6.24
CA TRP A 77 2.03 -3.33 4.81
C TRP A 77 2.58 -2.01 4.28
N VAL A 78 3.15 -2.06 3.08
CA VAL A 78 3.85 -0.97 2.42
C VAL A 78 3.00 -0.47 1.26
N GLY A 79 2.85 0.84 1.12
CA GLY A 79 2.15 1.40 -0.04
C GLY A 79 2.37 2.89 -0.18
N THR A 80 1.87 3.45 -1.29
CA THR A 80 2.00 4.88 -1.59
C THR A 80 0.71 5.62 -1.29
N VAL A 81 0.78 6.71 -0.53
CA VAL A 81 -0.39 7.53 -0.25
C VAL A 81 -0.81 8.27 -1.51
N ILE A 82 -1.97 7.91 -2.07
CA ILE A 82 -2.52 8.53 -3.29
C ILE A 82 -3.67 9.50 -3.01
N GLY A 83 -4.18 9.51 -1.78
CA GLY A 83 -5.21 10.45 -1.35
C GLY A 83 -5.22 10.69 0.15
N LEU A 84 -5.26 11.96 0.54
CA LEU A 84 -5.51 12.43 1.89
C LEU A 84 -6.52 13.57 1.82
N ARG A 85 -7.51 13.56 2.70
CA ARG A 85 -8.48 14.65 2.83
C ARG A 85 -9.20 14.62 4.15
N THR A 86 -9.80 15.74 4.51
CA THR A 86 -10.71 15.85 5.64
C THR A 86 -12.16 15.70 5.18
N THR A 87 -12.97 15.04 6.01
CA THR A 87 -14.42 15.04 5.92
C THR A 87 -14.98 16.39 6.38
N ARG A 88 -16.27 16.66 6.12
CA ARG A 88 -16.91 17.97 6.43
C ARG A 88 -16.85 18.32 7.93
N ASP A 89 -16.83 17.30 8.76
CA ASP A 89 -16.78 17.30 10.22
C ASP A 89 -15.38 16.97 10.76
N GLY A 90 -14.37 17.00 9.89
CA GLY A 90 -12.98 17.19 10.30
C GLY A 90 -12.11 15.92 10.37
N ALA A 91 -12.70 14.72 10.40
CA ALA A 91 -11.90 13.49 10.40
C ALA A 91 -11.16 13.27 9.08
N ALA A 92 -9.99 12.64 9.14
CA ALA A 92 -9.19 12.32 7.99
C ALA A 92 -9.66 11.03 7.31
N ALA A 93 -9.63 11.06 5.98
CA ALA A 93 -9.77 9.91 5.11
C ALA A 93 -8.50 9.74 4.28
N VAL A 94 -8.00 8.51 4.18
CA VAL A 94 -6.75 8.17 3.50
C VAL A 94 -6.98 7.06 2.48
N LEU A 95 -6.23 7.12 1.38
CA LEU A 95 -6.18 6.12 0.34
C LEU A 95 -4.72 5.81 0.00
N ILE A 96 -4.34 4.55 0.14
CA ILE A 96 -3.00 4.02 -0.05
C ILE A 96 -3.06 3.01 -1.20
N GLU A 97 -2.18 3.18 -2.18
CA GLU A 97 -1.98 2.27 -3.30
C GLU A 97 -0.94 1.21 -2.89
N LEU A 98 -1.33 -0.06 -2.94
CA LEU A 98 -0.45 -1.20 -2.66
C LEU A 98 0.17 -1.76 -3.93
N ASP A 99 -0.57 -1.64 -5.03
CA ASP A 99 -0.20 -2.02 -6.40
C ASP A 99 -1.12 -1.27 -7.39
N ASP A 100 -0.80 -1.30 -8.69
CA ASP A 100 -1.60 -0.72 -9.78
C ASP A 100 -3.10 -1.10 -9.69
N ARG A 101 -3.39 -2.33 -9.23
CA ARG A 101 -4.76 -2.86 -9.12
C ARG A 101 -5.30 -2.95 -7.71
N LEU A 102 -4.55 -2.53 -6.68
CA LEU A 102 -4.98 -2.71 -5.30
C LEU A 102 -4.79 -1.43 -4.49
N VAL A 103 -5.89 -0.96 -3.91
CA VAL A 103 -5.88 0.12 -2.92
C VAL A 103 -6.42 -0.35 -1.59
N VAL A 104 -5.95 0.30 -0.54
CA VAL A 104 -6.48 0.18 0.80
C VAL A 104 -6.75 1.57 1.34
N GLY A 105 -7.85 1.76 2.04
CA GLY A 105 -8.19 3.09 2.54
C GLY A 105 -9.30 3.07 3.55
N THR A 106 -9.58 4.24 4.10
CA THR A 106 -10.71 4.44 5.01
C THR A 106 -11.95 4.86 4.23
N ALA A 107 -13.08 4.93 4.92
CA ALA A 107 -14.33 5.38 4.34
C ALA A 107 -14.21 6.78 3.74
N ARG A 108 -15.01 7.05 2.69
CA ARG A 108 -14.96 8.36 2.02
C ARG A 108 -15.68 9.44 2.84
N TYR A 109 -16.74 9.06 3.53
CA TYR A 109 -17.58 9.96 4.31
C TYR A 109 -18.01 9.21 5.57
N ARG A 110 -18.36 9.94 6.62
CA ARG A 110 -18.82 9.33 7.87
C ARG A 110 -20.16 8.64 7.72
N LEU A 111 -21.03 9.15 6.84
CA LEU A 111 -22.25 8.45 6.46
C LEU A 111 -21.87 7.16 5.73
N GLY A 112 -22.21 6.01 6.33
CA GLY A 112 -21.87 4.68 5.81
C GLY A 112 -20.52 4.12 6.29
N ASP A 113 -19.80 4.81 7.19
CA ASP A 113 -18.60 4.25 7.83
C ASP A 113 -18.97 3.36 9.04
N GLU A 114 -19.61 2.22 8.76
CA GLU A 114 -20.12 1.30 9.79
C GLU A 114 -19.02 0.73 10.70
N HIS A 115 -17.77 0.73 10.22
CA HIS A 115 -16.62 0.17 10.92
C HIS A 115 -15.78 1.23 11.67
N GLY A 116 -16.13 2.52 11.55
CA GLY A 116 -15.39 3.63 12.16
C GLY A 116 -13.93 3.62 11.71
N THR A 117 -13.72 3.64 10.40
CA THR A 117 -12.41 3.64 9.75
C THR A 117 -11.80 5.03 9.64
N LEU A 118 -12.62 6.09 9.66
CA LEU A 118 -12.15 7.47 9.64
C LEU A 118 -11.26 7.79 10.85
N ILE A 119 -10.21 8.59 10.62
CA ILE A 119 -9.27 8.98 11.66
C ILE A 119 -9.73 10.30 12.29
N GLU A 120 -10.11 10.26 13.57
CA GLU A 120 -10.59 11.44 14.29
C GLU A 120 -9.46 12.43 14.60
N GLN A 121 -9.76 13.74 14.55
CA GLN A 121 -8.76 14.81 14.76
C GLN A 121 -8.03 14.73 16.09
N SER A 122 -8.69 14.23 17.13
CA SER A 122 -8.09 14.09 18.46
C SER A 122 -7.17 12.88 18.59
N SER A 123 -6.97 12.11 17.52
CA SER A 123 -6.13 10.91 17.57
C SER A 123 -4.68 11.22 17.18
N PRO A 124 -3.69 10.59 17.81
CA PRO A 124 -2.28 10.73 17.40
C PRO A 124 -2.03 10.35 15.93
N LEU A 125 -2.86 9.44 15.39
CA LEU A 125 -2.77 9.01 14.00
C LEU A 125 -3.11 10.16 13.04
N TYR A 126 -3.99 11.07 13.43
CA TYR A 126 -4.31 12.25 12.64
C TYR A 126 -3.09 13.16 12.49
N ASP A 127 -2.38 13.43 13.59
CA ASP A 127 -1.19 14.28 13.60
C ASP A 127 -0.09 13.68 12.71
N ILE A 128 0.09 12.36 12.74
CA ILE A 128 1.05 11.68 11.84
C ILE A 128 0.63 11.85 10.37
N LEU A 129 -0.65 11.63 10.05
CA LEU A 129 -1.17 11.76 8.69
C LEU A 129 -1.13 13.20 8.18
N ALA A 130 -1.18 14.20 9.07
CA ALA A 130 -1.09 15.61 8.72
C ALA A 130 0.31 16.01 8.19
N GLU A 131 1.35 15.27 8.60
CA GLU A 131 2.73 15.44 8.13
C GLU A 131 3.05 14.59 6.89
N ILE A 132 2.14 13.68 6.50
CA ILE A 132 2.31 12.83 5.32
C ILE A 132 1.78 13.54 4.07
N GLU A 133 2.59 13.55 3.02
CA GLU A 133 2.25 14.10 1.72
C GLU A 133 1.75 13.01 0.76
N LYS A 134 0.88 13.41 -0.17
CA LYS A 134 0.52 12.55 -1.30
C LYS A 134 1.76 12.21 -2.12
N GLY A 135 1.92 10.94 -2.46
CA GLY A 135 3.07 10.37 -3.18
C GLY A 135 4.14 9.79 -2.26
N GLN A 136 4.03 9.97 -0.95
CA GLN A 136 4.94 9.32 0.00
C GLN A 136 4.60 7.84 0.18
N THR A 137 5.66 7.03 0.30
CA THR A 137 5.56 5.63 0.67
C THR A 137 5.49 5.50 2.19
N VAL A 138 4.52 4.73 2.67
CA VAL A 138 4.25 4.52 4.08
C VAL A 138 4.27 3.04 4.42
N VAL A 139 4.58 2.76 5.68
CA VAL A 139 4.31 1.46 6.33
C VAL A 139 3.11 1.63 7.22
N PHE A 140 2.16 0.70 7.19
CA PHE A 140 0.99 0.75 8.06
C PHE A 140 0.63 -0.63 8.61
N SER A 141 -0.02 -0.61 9.77
CA SER A 141 -0.63 -1.79 10.38
C SER A 141 -2.06 -1.46 10.80
N GLY A 142 -2.93 -2.47 10.79
CA GLY A 142 -4.34 -2.26 11.13
C GLY A 142 -5.19 -3.50 10.90
N ARG A 143 -6.48 -3.27 10.70
CA ARG A 143 -7.47 -4.32 10.43
C ARG A 143 -8.21 -4.01 9.13
N ILE A 144 -8.18 -4.94 8.19
CA ILE A 144 -9.10 -4.94 7.05
C ILE A 144 -10.47 -5.33 7.57
N VAL A 145 -11.45 -4.47 7.36
CA VAL A 145 -12.81 -4.59 7.91
C VAL A 145 -13.86 -4.84 6.83
N GLY A 146 -13.47 -4.77 5.56
CA GLY A 146 -14.36 -5.08 4.45
C GLY A 146 -13.75 -4.74 3.10
N MET A 147 -14.52 -4.97 2.05
CA MET A 147 -14.22 -4.57 0.68
C MET A 147 -15.41 -3.72 0.24
N PRO A 148 -15.24 -2.40 0.02
CA PRO A 148 -16.37 -1.56 -0.32
C PRO A 148 -16.93 -1.99 -1.67
N ASP A 149 -18.20 -2.40 -1.66
CA ASP A 149 -18.93 -2.73 -2.87
C ASP A 149 -19.22 -1.41 -3.60
N ARG A 150 -18.45 -1.13 -4.66
CA ARG A 150 -18.66 0.07 -5.47
C ARG A 150 -19.47 -0.28 -6.71
N PRO A 151 -20.73 0.17 -6.81
CA PRO A 151 -21.56 -0.08 -7.99
C PRO A 151 -21.03 0.61 -9.26
N GLU A 152 -20.04 1.51 -9.13
CA GLU A 152 -19.45 2.29 -10.22
C GLU A 152 -18.18 1.65 -10.82
N HIS A 153 -17.69 0.55 -10.24
CA HIS A 153 -16.56 -0.24 -10.77
C HIS A 153 -17.01 -1.68 -11.01
N ASP A 154 -17.86 -1.87 -12.02
CA ASP A 154 -18.07 -3.20 -12.63
C ASP A 154 -16.79 -3.71 -13.34
N SER A 155 -15.72 -2.91 -13.32
CA SER A 155 -14.39 -3.26 -13.78
C SER A 155 -13.56 -3.79 -12.59
N MET A 156 -13.13 -5.06 -12.63
CA MET A 156 -12.04 -5.59 -11.79
C MET A 156 -10.68 -4.88 -12.03
N GLU A 157 -10.68 -3.70 -12.64
CA GLU A 157 -9.51 -2.86 -12.89
C GLU A 157 -8.78 -2.49 -11.61
N ARG A 158 -9.51 -2.21 -10.52
CA ARG A 158 -8.92 -1.93 -9.20
C ARG A 158 -9.78 -2.51 -8.06
N ALA A 159 -9.17 -3.35 -7.24
CA ALA A 159 -9.73 -3.80 -5.96
C ALA A 159 -9.49 -2.74 -4.88
N ALA A 160 -10.43 -2.65 -3.93
CA ALA A 160 -10.32 -1.77 -2.78
C ALA A 160 -10.55 -2.55 -1.50
N LEU A 161 -9.73 -2.30 -0.47
CA LEU A 161 -9.90 -2.80 0.88
C LEU A 161 -10.21 -1.65 1.83
N LEU A 162 -11.17 -1.86 2.72
CA LEU A 162 -11.50 -0.92 3.79
C LEU A 162 -10.68 -1.27 5.02
N VAL A 163 -9.88 -0.32 5.52
CA VAL A 163 -8.98 -0.53 6.67
C VAL A 163 -9.33 0.37 7.84
N LYS A 164 -9.27 -0.19 9.04
CA LYS A 164 -9.12 0.57 10.28
C LYS A 164 -7.65 0.59 10.66
N LEU A 165 -7.01 1.75 10.47
CA LEU A 165 -5.60 1.93 10.74
C LEU A 165 -5.33 1.95 12.25
N GLY A 166 -4.31 1.21 12.68
CA GLY A 166 -3.77 1.25 14.04
C GLY A 166 -2.39 1.92 14.09
N TYR A 167 -1.66 1.91 12.98
CA TYR A 167 -0.33 2.50 12.83
C TYR A 167 -0.12 2.94 11.39
N VAL A 168 0.58 4.05 11.20
CA VAL A 168 1.13 4.49 9.91
C VAL A 168 2.40 5.30 10.18
N ALA A 169 3.38 5.21 9.30
CA ALA A 169 4.56 6.06 9.31
C ALA A 169 5.13 6.21 7.90
N ASP A 170 5.85 7.31 7.65
CA ASP A 170 6.77 7.40 6.50
C ASP A 170 7.75 6.21 6.57
N LEU A 171 7.87 5.49 5.47
CA LEU A 171 8.76 4.34 5.37
C LEU A 171 10.22 4.69 5.73
N ARG A 172 10.70 5.86 5.33
CA ARG A 172 12.06 6.32 5.65
C ARG A 172 12.25 6.55 7.14
N ALA A 173 11.22 7.08 7.80
CA ALA A 173 11.22 7.27 9.25
C ALA A 173 11.13 5.94 10.00
N HIS A 174 10.36 4.97 9.47
CA HIS A 174 10.27 3.62 10.02
C HIS A 174 11.62 2.87 9.97
N GLN A 175 12.34 2.97 8.86
CA GLN A 175 13.67 2.34 8.69
C GLN A 175 14.78 2.98 9.55
N ALA A 176 14.57 4.19 10.07
CA ALA A 176 15.56 4.90 10.89
C ALA A 176 15.55 4.48 12.38
N LEU A 177 14.63 3.61 12.79
CA LEU A 177 14.56 3.12 14.16
C LEU A 177 15.60 2.01 14.39
N PRO A 178 16.44 2.10 15.44
CA PRO A 178 17.32 0.99 15.81
C PRO A 178 16.48 -0.17 16.35
N PHE A 179 16.72 -1.37 15.81
CA PHE A 179 16.12 -2.63 16.29
C PHE A 179 16.44 -2.91 17.76
#